data_AF-A0A7K1KL65-F1
#
_entry.id   AF-A0A7K1KL65-F1
#
_cell.length_a   1.000
_cell.length_b   1.000
_cell.length_c   1.000
_cell.angle_alpha   90.00
_cell.angle_beta   90.00
_cell.angle_gamma   90.00
#
_symmetry.space_group_name_H-M   'P 1'
#
loop_
_entity.id
_entity.type
_entity.pdbx_description
1 polymer ?
#
loop_
_entity_poly.entity_id
_entity_poly.type
_entity_poly.pdbx_seq_one_letter_code
_entity_poly.pdbx_strand_id
1 'polypeptide(L)'
;MLPKLDIKEKNFHGLLAMGALAGIGEGSLRYGFTLHTGFPGMALTLAAALFGGVCGFVLKDFVRSLRGLPPYRGINNDGWVMGAFMGAFFGTLFQMINSAGGANLVLGSMAGASLGAALGAFPDEFITPILELMHKRESTSRPAPGQ
;
A
#
# COMPACT_ATOMS: atom_id res chain seq x y z
N MET A 1 26.49 -8.37 4.55
CA MET A 1 25.66 -7.70 3.54
C MET A 1 24.25 -7.62 4.08
N LEU A 2 23.69 -6.43 4.25
CA LEU A 2 22.27 -6.30 4.59
C LEU A 2 21.44 -6.81 3.39
N PRO A 3 20.46 -7.69 3.59
CA PRO A 3 19.61 -8.17 2.50
C PRO A 3 18.89 -6.98 1.86
N LYS A 4 18.93 -6.91 0.52
CA LYS A 4 18.26 -5.85 -0.23
C LYS A 4 16.76 -6.17 -0.24
N LEU A 5 15.99 -5.41 0.52
CA LEU A 5 14.53 -5.58 0.61
C LEU A 5 13.88 -5.46 -0.78
N ASP A 6 12.96 -6.39 -1.06
CA ASP A 6 12.13 -6.36 -2.26
C ASP A 6 11.14 -5.18 -2.21
N ILE A 7 10.65 -4.74 -3.37
CA ILE A 7 9.69 -3.64 -3.51
C ILE A 7 8.41 -3.94 -2.71
N LYS A 8 7.96 -5.20 -2.72
CA LYS A 8 6.83 -5.65 -1.91
C LYS A 8 7.07 -5.43 -0.42
N GLU A 9 8.24 -5.81 0.07
CA GLU A 9 8.61 -5.66 1.48
C GLU A 9 8.72 -4.18 1.88
N LYS A 10 9.27 -3.34 1.00
CA LYS A 10 9.33 -1.89 1.20
C LYS A 10 7.93 -1.28 1.30
N ASN A 11 7.03 -1.64 0.38
CA ASN A 11 5.65 -1.16 0.41
C ASN A 11 4.89 -1.69 1.64
N PHE A 12 5.16 -2.93 2.06
CA PHE A 12 4.60 -3.48 3.28
C PHE A 12 5.06 -2.69 4.51
N HIS A 13 6.36 -2.44 4.66
CA HIS A 13 6.88 -1.60 5.75
C HIS A 13 6.38 -0.15 5.67
N GLY A 14 6.24 0.40 4.45
CA GLY A 14 5.65 1.70 4.21
C GLY A 14 4.20 1.77 4.70
N LEU A 15 3.39 0.74 4.40
CA LEU A 15 2.01 0.63 4.87
C LEU A 15 1.94 0.60 6.40
N LEU A 16 2.79 -0.22 7.03
CA LEU A 16 2.87 -0.30 8.50
C LEU A 16 3.25 1.05 9.12
N ALA A 17 4.27 1.70 8.56
CA ALA A 17 4.72 3.01 9.00
C ALA A 17 3.61 4.06 8.87
N MET A 18 2.88 4.07 7.75
CA MET A 18 1.76 5.00 7.56
C MET A 18 0.63 4.79 8.56
N GLY A 19 0.24 3.55 8.82
CA GLY A 19 -0.76 3.26 9.85
C GLY A 19 -0.29 3.65 11.26
N ALA A 20 0.98 3.41 11.58
CA ALA A 20 1.57 3.82 12.85
C ALA A 20 1.59 5.35 13.00
N LEU A 21 2.02 6.08 11.98
CA LEU A 21 2.04 7.54 11.97
C LEU A 21 0.63 8.14 12.06
N ALA A 22 -0.34 7.56 11.36
CA ALA A 22 -1.74 7.97 11.46
C ALA A 22 -2.27 7.78 12.89
N GLY A 23 -1.97 6.64 13.52
CA GLY A 23 -2.35 6.34 14.90
C GLY A 23 -1.68 7.28 15.93
N ILE A 24 -0.38 7.53 15.79
CA ILE A 24 0.36 8.46 16.65
C ILE A 24 -0.18 9.88 16.45
N GLY A 25 -0.41 10.31 15.21
CA GLY A 25 -0.93 11.63 14.88
C GLY A 25 -2.30 11.87 15.48
N GLU A 26 -3.24 10.95 15.26
CA GLU A 26 -4.61 11.06 15.80
C GLU A 26 -4.62 10.98 17.33
N GLY A 27 -3.84 10.07 17.92
CA GLY A 27 -3.68 9.97 19.37
C GLY A 27 -3.08 11.23 19.97
N SER A 28 -2.06 11.80 19.32
CA SER A 28 -1.38 13.02 19.76
C SER A 28 -2.29 14.23 19.74
N LEU A 29 -3.19 14.31 18.76
CA LEU A 29 -4.18 15.38 18.66
C LEU A 29 -5.29 15.27 19.72
N ARG A 30 -5.67 14.05 20.12
CA ARG A 30 -6.76 13.84 21.09
C ARG A 30 -6.31 13.86 22.55
N TYR A 31 -5.17 13.26 22.86
CA TYR A 31 -4.75 12.95 24.22
C TYR A 31 -3.36 13.52 24.58
N GLY A 32 -2.74 14.31 23.69
CA GLY A 32 -1.32 14.68 23.80
C GLY A 32 -0.41 13.56 23.28
N PHE A 33 0.90 13.83 23.17
CA PHE A 33 1.85 12.92 22.50
C PHE A 33 1.78 11.49 23.04
N THR A 34 1.30 10.57 22.20
CA THR A 34 0.99 9.19 22.59
C THR A 34 1.54 8.21 21.56
N LEU A 35 2.64 7.55 21.92
CA LEU A 35 3.28 6.55 21.05
C LEU A 35 2.49 5.23 20.98
N HIS A 36 1.77 4.89 22.05
CA HIS A 36 1.07 3.61 22.16
C HIS A 36 -0.10 3.48 21.16
N THR A 37 -0.63 4.58 20.63
CA THR A 37 -1.69 4.57 19.60
C THR A 37 -1.16 4.22 18.21
N GLY A 38 0.17 4.19 18.03
CA GLY A 38 0.79 3.77 16.77
C GLY A 38 0.53 2.30 16.43
N PHE A 39 0.61 1.39 17.41
CA PHE A 39 0.35 -0.04 17.17
C PHE A 39 -1.10 -0.32 16.74
N PRO A 40 -2.13 0.21 17.42
CA PRO A 40 -3.52 0.12 16.95
C PRO A 40 -3.72 0.70 15.55
N GLY A 41 -3.15 1.89 15.26
CA GLY A 41 -3.25 2.50 13.94
C GLY A 41 -2.67 1.60 12.84
N MET A 42 -1.46 1.09 13.05
CA MET A 42 -0.81 0.13 12.16
C MET A 42 -1.65 -1.13 11.92
N ALA A 43 -2.17 -1.74 12.99
CA ALA A 43 -2.97 -2.96 12.90
C ALA A 43 -4.27 -2.74 12.11
N LEU A 44 -4.96 -1.63 12.34
CA LEU A 44 -6.20 -1.28 11.65
C LEU A 44 -5.96 -1.02 10.16
N THR A 45 -4.92 -0.25 9.81
CA THR A 45 -4.57 0.01 8.41
C THR A 45 -4.18 -1.26 7.68
N LEU A 46 -3.42 -2.16 8.33
CA LEU A 46 -3.05 -3.46 7.76
C LEU A 46 -4.27 -4.36 7.54
N ALA A 47 -5.18 -4.43 8.51
CA ALA A 47 -6.42 -5.19 8.38
C ALA A 47 -7.27 -4.64 7.21
N ALA A 48 -7.40 -3.32 7.11
CA ALA A 48 -8.12 -2.68 6.01
C ALA A 48 -7.51 -2.98 4.64
N ALA A 49 -6.17 -2.96 4.53
CA ALA A 49 -5.46 -3.36 3.32
C ALA A 49 -5.74 -4.82 2.94
N LEU A 50 -5.73 -5.74 3.91
CA LEU A 50 -6.02 -7.15 3.68
C LEU A 50 -7.45 -7.35 3.16
N PHE A 51 -8.44 -6.74 3.82
CA PHE A 51 -9.84 -6.81 3.38
C PHE A 51 -10.04 -6.19 2.00
N GLY A 52 -9.41 -5.03 1.74
CA GLY A 52 -9.44 -4.39 0.43
C GLY A 52 -8.82 -5.24 -0.66
N GLY A 53 -7.66 -5.85 -0.40
CA GLY A 53 -6.99 -6.75 -1.33
C GLY A 53 -7.85 -7.97 -1.66
N VAL A 54 -8.38 -8.66 -0.65
CA VAL A 54 -9.30 -9.80 -0.84
C VAL A 54 -10.53 -9.40 -1.64
N CYS A 55 -11.15 -8.26 -1.30
CA CYS A 55 -12.29 -7.73 -2.05
C CYS A 55 -11.93 -7.45 -3.51
N GLY A 56 -10.77 -6.86 -3.77
CA GLY A 56 -10.25 -6.62 -5.11
C GLY A 56 -10.06 -7.90 -5.92
N PHE A 57 -9.49 -8.95 -5.32
CA PHE A 57 -9.33 -10.26 -5.97
C PHE A 57 -10.68 -10.91 -6.27
N VAL A 58 -11.62 -10.90 -5.32
CA VAL A 58 -12.97 -11.44 -5.52
C VAL A 58 -13.69 -10.69 -6.64
N LEU A 59 -13.65 -9.36 -6.63
CA LEU A 59 -14.30 -8.54 -7.65
C LEU A 59 -13.65 -8.74 -9.03
N LYS A 60 -12.33 -8.86 -9.07
CA LYS A 60 -11.58 -9.19 -10.27
C LYS A 60 -12.01 -10.53 -10.85
N ASP A 61 -12.05 -11.59 -10.04
CA ASP A 61 -12.49 -12.91 -10.48
C ASP A 61 -13.94 -12.91 -10.94
N PHE A 62 -14.81 -12.17 -10.25
CA PHE A 62 -16.19 -11.97 -10.68
C PHE A 62 -16.26 -11.32 -12.08
N VAL A 63 -15.53 -10.22 -12.30
CA VAL A 63 -15.47 -9.53 -13.60
C VAL A 63 -14.88 -10.44 -14.69
N ARG A 64 -13.87 -11.25 -14.37
CA ARG A 64 -13.30 -12.23 -15.31
C ARG A 64 -14.30 -13.31 -15.67
N SER A 65 -15.03 -13.83 -14.69
CA SER A 65 -16.09 -14.83 -14.90
C SER A 65 -17.20 -14.27 -15.78
N LEU A 66 -17.63 -13.02 -15.58
CA LEU A 66 -18.62 -12.36 -16.43
C LEU A 66 -18.15 -12.20 -17.88
N ARG A 67 -16.84 -12.14 -18.10
CA ARG A 67 -16.21 -12.05 -19.43
C ARG A 67 -15.87 -13.41 -20.04
N GLY A 68 -16.20 -14.52 -19.37
CA GLY A 68 -15.84 -15.87 -19.82
C GLY A 68 -14.35 -16.18 -19.76
N LEU A 69 -13.57 -15.41 -18.98
CA LEU A 69 -12.14 -15.64 -18.79
C LEU A 69 -11.90 -16.64 -17.64
N PRO A 70 -10.81 -17.43 -17.68
CA PRO A 70 -10.48 -18.35 -16.60
C PRO A 70 -10.16 -17.58 -15.29
N PRO A 71 -10.42 -18.21 -14.13
CA PRO A 71 -10.11 -17.64 -12.81
C PRO A 71 -8.64 -17.22 -12.70
N TYR A 72 -8.39 -16.15 -11.94
CA TYR A 72 -7.04 -15.67 -11.69
C TYR A 72 -6.23 -16.70 -10.90
N ARG A 73 -4.98 -16.94 -11.30
CA ARG A 73 -4.12 -17.99 -10.73
C ARG A 73 -3.11 -17.50 -9.69
N GLY A 74 -3.21 -16.26 -9.23
CA GLY A 74 -2.45 -15.79 -8.06
C GLY A 74 -0.94 -15.60 -8.27
N ILE A 75 -0.45 -15.51 -9.50
CA ILE A 75 0.99 -15.41 -9.76
C ILE A 75 1.43 -13.94 -9.65
N ASN A 76 2.24 -13.65 -8.63
CA ASN A 76 2.94 -12.38 -8.38
C ASN A 76 2.08 -11.12 -8.56
N ASN A 77 1.04 -10.98 -7.75
CA ASN A 77 0.36 -9.69 -7.60
C ASN A 77 0.97 -8.92 -6.44
N ASP A 78 1.98 -8.11 -6.70
CA ASP A 78 2.56 -7.19 -5.71
C ASP A 78 1.86 -5.82 -5.74
N GLY A 79 1.00 -5.61 -6.75
CA GLY A 79 0.24 -4.38 -6.97
C GLY A 79 -0.72 -4.05 -5.84
N TRP A 80 -1.33 -5.05 -5.18
CA TRP A 80 -2.21 -4.78 -4.06
C TRP A 80 -1.47 -4.21 -2.83
N VAL A 81 -0.24 -4.65 -2.55
CA VAL A 81 0.56 -4.10 -1.42
C VAL A 81 1.01 -2.68 -1.74
N MET A 82 1.46 -2.43 -2.97
CA MET A 82 1.83 -1.10 -3.41
C MET A 82 0.61 -0.15 -3.42
N GLY A 83 -0.52 -0.63 -3.93
CA GLY A 83 -1.79 0.08 -3.91
C GLY A 83 -2.25 0.37 -2.48
N ALA A 84 -2.15 -0.59 -1.57
CA ALA A 84 -2.47 -0.39 -0.16
C ALA A 84 -1.62 0.72 0.47
N PHE A 85 -0.30 0.69 0.25
CA PHE A 85 0.60 1.71 0.77
C PHE A 85 0.27 3.10 0.21
N MET A 86 0.17 3.25 -1.11
CA MET A 86 -0.14 4.52 -1.74
C MET A 86 -1.52 5.04 -1.34
N GLY A 87 -2.50 4.14 -1.25
CA GLY A 87 -3.84 4.44 -0.78
C GLY A 87 -3.83 4.94 0.67
N ALA A 88 -3.11 4.25 1.57
CA ALA A 88 -2.96 4.68 2.96
C ALA A 88 -2.33 6.08 3.05
N PHE A 89 -1.28 6.32 2.27
CA PHE A 89 -0.59 7.61 2.21
C PHE A 89 -1.54 8.73 1.77
N PHE A 90 -2.19 8.58 0.61
CA PHE A 90 -3.10 9.60 0.10
C PHE A 90 -4.35 9.77 0.95
N GLY A 91 -4.90 8.69 1.50
CA GLY A 91 -6.05 8.76 2.40
C GLY A 91 -5.73 9.51 3.70
N THR A 92 -4.52 9.32 4.23
CA THR A 92 -4.03 10.08 5.40
C THR A 92 -3.83 11.55 5.05
N LEU A 93 -3.21 11.86 3.91
CA LEU A 93 -3.05 13.25 3.44
C LEU A 93 -4.38 13.95 3.20
N PHE A 94 -5.34 13.26 2.58
CA PHE A 94 -6.67 13.80 2.33
C PHE A 94 -7.37 14.18 3.63
N GLN A 95 -7.26 13.34 4.67
CA GLN A 95 -7.82 13.67 5.99
C GLN A 95 -7.04 14.79 6.68
N MET A 96 -5.72 14.87 6.50
CA MET A 96 -4.91 15.96 7.05
C MET A 96 -5.32 17.32 6.47
N ILE A 97 -5.61 17.37 5.17
CA ILE A 97 -6.00 18.61 4.47
C ILE A 97 -7.43 19.02 4.82
N ASN A 98 -8.35 18.06 4.93
CA ASN A 98 -9.78 18.36 5.05
C ASN A 98 -10.33 18.30 6.49
N SER A 99 -9.57 17.79 7.45
CA SER A 99 -10.02 17.69 8.84
C SER A 99 -9.47 18.83 9.67
N ALA A 100 -10.34 19.77 10.07
CA ALA A 100 -10.00 20.94 10.89
C ALA A 100 -9.36 20.60 12.26
N GLY A 101 -9.36 19.33 12.68
CA GLY A 101 -8.68 18.87 13.90
C GLY A 101 -7.92 17.54 13.73
N GLY A 102 -7.64 17.10 12.49
CA GLY A 102 -6.98 15.81 12.21
C GLY A 102 -7.72 14.59 12.78
N ALA A 103 -9.04 14.69 12.97
CA ALA A 103 -9.82 13.79 13.82
C ALA A 103 -10.10 12.40 13.21
N ASN A 104 -9.52 12.05 12.07
CA ASN A 104 -9.82 10.83 11.32
C ASN A 104 -8.62 10.31 10.49
N LEU A 105 -7.39 10.57 10.93
CA LEU A 105 -6.19 10.14 10.18
C LEU A 105 -6.14 8.63 10.01
N VAL A 106 -6.46 7.87 11.07
CA VAL A 106 -6.52 6.40 11.01
C VAL A 106 -7.59 5.96 10.04
N LEU A 107 -8.79 6.57 10.09
CA LEU A 107 -9.88 6.26 9.16
C LEU A 107 -9.49 6.55 7.69
N GLY A 108 -8.82 7.67 7.43
CA GLY A 108 -8.29 7.99 6.10
C GLY A 108 -7.28 6.96 5.62
N SER A 109 -6.34 6.58 6.50
CA SER A 109 -5.37 5.54 6.19
C SER A 109 -6.04 4.19 5.89
N MET A 110 -7.07 3.80 6.65
CA MET A 110 -7.81 2.54 6.47
C MET A 110 -8.59 2.54 5.15
N ALA A 111 -9.41 3.58 4.92
CA ALA A 111 -10.22 3.68 3.71
C ALA A 111 -9.34 3.74 2.46
N GLY A 112 -8.27 4.54 2.52
CA GLY A 112 -7.27 4.63 1.48
C GLY A 112 -6.56 3.30 1.24
N ALA A 113 -6.09 2.63 2.29
CA ALA A 113 -5.44 1.32 2.17
C ALA A 113 -6.37 0.26 1.57
N SER A 114 -7.62 0.22 2.00
CA SER A 114 -8.62 -0.72 1.48
C SER A 114 -8.90 -0.48 0.00
N LEU A 115 -9.20 0.76 -0.40
CA LEU A 115 -9.46 1.10 -1.81
C LEU A 115 -8.22 0.90 -2.68
N GLY A 116 -7.06 1.34 -2.19
CA GLY A 116 -5.79 1.19 -2.88
C GLY A 116 -5.41 -0.27 -3.08
N ALA A 117 -5.60 -1.12 -2.06
CA ALA A 117 -5.39 -2.56 -2.17
C ALA A 117 -6.35 -3.21 -3.18
N ALA A 118 -7.63 -2.83 -3.14
CA ALA A 118 -8.64 -3.34 -4.06
C ALA A 118 -8.30 -2.98 -5.52
N LEU A 119 -7.97 -1.71 -5.78
CA LEU A 119 -7.56 -1.23 -7.10
C LEU A 119 -6.22 -1.83 -7.54
N GLY A 120 -5.25 -1.96 -6.63
CA GLY A 120 -3.96 -2.59 -6.89
C GLY A 120 -4.05 -4.08 -7.19
N ALA A 121 -5.14 -4.75 -6.80
CA ALA A 121 -5.38 -6.15 -7.15
C ALA A 121 -5.88 -6.34 -8.60
N PHE A 122 -6.48 -5.32 -9.22
CA PHE A 122 -7.05 -5.39 -10.57
C PHE A 122 -6.04 -5.62 -11.69
N PRO A 123 -4.90 -4.90 -11.76
CA PRO A 123 -3.88 -5.15 -12.75
C PRO A 123 -3.51 -6.63 -12.78
N ASP A 124 -3.52 -7.23 -13.97
CA ASP A 124 -3.00 -8.58 -14.20
C ASP A 124 -1.46 -8.57 -14.30
N GLU A 125 -0.82 -7.52 -13.80
CA GLU A 125 0.56 -7.21 -14.11
C GLU A 125 1.57 -7.79 -13.12
N PHE A 126 2.58 -8.41 -13.71
CA PHE A 126 3.90 -8.67 -13.17
C PHE A 126 4.65 -7.36 -12.87
N ILE A 127 4.12 -6.54 -11.96
CA ILE A 127 4.69 -5.22 -11.61
C ILE A 127 6.17 -5.36 -11.20
N THR A 128 6.51 -6.42 -10.48
CA THR A 128 7.88 -6.70 -10.02
C THR A 128 8.84 -6.97 -11.19
N PRO A 129 8.53 -7.86 -12.16
CA PRO A 129 9.31 -7.99 -13.39
C PRO A 129 9.45 -6.71 -14.22
N ILE A 130 8.41 -5.88 -14.34
CA ILE A 130 8.48 -4.62 -15.09
C ILE A 130 9.44 -3.64 -14.40
N LEU A 131 9.35 -3.49 -13.07
CA LEU A 131 10.22 -2.62 -12.28
C LEU A 131 11.68 -3.13 -12.24
N GLU A 132 11.87 -4.45 -12.22
CA GLU A 132 13.21 -5.06 -12.35
C GLU A 132 13.83 -4.79 -13.73
N LEU A 133 13.03 -4.88 -14.80
CA LEU A 133 13.48 -4.55 -16.16
C LEU A 133 13.84 -3.07 -16.29
N MET A 134 13.07 -2.17 -15.66
CA MET A 134 13.38 -0.74 -15.62
C MET A 134 14.70 -0.46 -14.88
N HIS A 135 14.90 -1.05 -13.70
CA HIS A 135 16.16 -0.91 -12.94
C HIS A 135 17.37 -1.48 -13.69
N LYS A 136 17.21 -2.64 -14.34
CA LYS A 136 18.28 -3.21 -15.18
C LYS A 136 18.66 -2.24 -16.29
N ARG A 137 17.68 -1.62 -16.97
CA ARG A 137 17.92 -0.67 -18.06
C ARG A 137 18.63 0.60 -17.59
N GLU A 138 18.29 1.14 -16.42
CA GLU A 138 18.97 2.29 -15.80
C GLU A 138 20.44 2.00 -15.44
N SER A 139 20.72 0.77 -14.97
CA SER A 139 22.08 0.35 -14.65
C SER A 139 22.97 0.22 -15.90
N THR A 140 22.40 -0.11 -17.05
CA THR A 140 23.11 -0.20 -18.33
C THR A 140 23.28 1.17 -19.01
N SER A 141 22.47 2.17 -18.68
CA SER A 141 22.52 3.50 -19.31
C SER A 141 23.40 4.53 -18.59
N ARG A 142 23.91 4.23 -17.39
CA ARG A 142 24.95 5.04 -16.76
C ARG A 142 26.32 4.63 -17.31
N PRO A 143 27.05 5.50 -18.03
CA PRO A 143 28.46 5.23 -18.30
C PRO A 143 29.20 5.11 -16.97
N ALA A 144 30.10 4.14 -16.86
CA ALA A 144 30.91 3.94 -15.68
C ALA A 144 31.63 5.26 -15.32
N PRO A 145 31.56 5.73 -14.07
CA PRO A 145 32.37 6.87 -13.67
C PRO A 145 33.85 6.44 -13.66
N GLY A 146 34.60 6.83 -14.68
CA GLY A 146 36.07 6.76 -14.70
C GLY A 146 36.71 5.76 -15.69
N GLN A 147 36.42 5.90 -16.99
CA GLN A 147 37.48 5.82 -18.00
C GLN A 147 37.90 7.23 -18.39
#